data_AF-A0A2V7JU55-F1
#
_entry.id   AF-A0A2V7JU55-F1
#
_cell.length_a   1.000
_cell.length_b   1.000
_cell.length_c   1.000
_cell.angle_alpha   90.00
_cell.angle_beta   90.00
_cell.angle_gamma   90.00
#
_symmetry.space_group_name_H-M   'P 1'
#
loop_
_entity.id
_entity.type
_entity.pdbx_description
1 polymer ?
#
loop_
_entity_poly.entity_id
_entity_poly.type
_entity_poly.pdbx_seq_one_letter_code
_entity_poly.pdbx_strand_id
1 'polypeptide(L)'
;MLLAVGDPDGAERALAQVLRSGSFQDVIQNVLIELMHCASYRRDRVGFERWRERCEAEKLGMPPNILVDFYLKAGIGRARFRQFDRAEAMLDAALRIAEPAGLHEFVFRIERIKAGLRECETSLCVGPEAVAEPAVQNDAVREVSASLARFER
;
A
#
# COMPACT_ATOMS: atom_id res chain seq x y z
N MET A 1 -1.61 14.52 2.20
CA MET A 1 -0.34 13.85 2.57
C MET A 1 0.48 13.67 1.30
N LEU A 2 1.79 13.96 1.29
CA LEU A 2 2.62 13.96 0.07
C LEU A 2 2.62 12.61 -0.68
N LEU A 3 2.47 11.50 0.05
CA LEU A 3 2.23 10.18 -0.54
C LEU A 3 0.96 10.10 -1.41
N ALA A 4 -0.11 10.80 -1.04
CA ALA A 4 -1.38 10.79 -1.79
C ALA A 4 -1.27 11.52 -3.14
N VAL A 5 -0.28 12.39 -3.29
CA VAL A 5 0.02 13.08 -4.56
C VAL A 5 1.21 12.45 -5.30
N GLY A 6 1.67 11.28 -4.85
CA GLY A 6 2.75 10.54 -5.51
C GLY A 6 4.16 11.06 -5.24
N ASP A 7 4.37 11.86 -4.18
CA ASP A 7 5.70 12.34 -3.76
C ASP A 7 6.19 11.61 -2.49
N PRO A 8 6.70 10.37 -2.61
CA PRO A 8 7.20 9.62 -1.47
C PRO A 8 8.50 10.20 -0.90
N ASP A 9 9.33 10.86 -1.72
CA ASP A 9 10.61 11.41 -1.27
C ASP A 9 10.40 12.69 -0.45
N GLY A 10 9.47 13.57 -0.87
CA GLY A 10 9.04 14.71 -0.07
C GLY A 10 8.38 14.29 1.24
N ALA A 11 7.54 13.25 1.21
CA ALA A 11 6.95 12.67 2.41
C ALA A 11 8.04 12.19 3.40
N GLU A 12 9.00 11.40 2.92
CA GLU A 12 10.09 10.88 3.75
C GLU A 12 10.96 12.01 4.34
N ARG A 13 11.31 13.03 3.55
CA ARG A 13 12.10 14.17 4.05
C ARG A 13 11.37 14.92 5.16
N ALA A 14 10.07 15.19 4.99
CA ALA A 14 9.25 15.86 5.99
C ALA A 14 9.15 15.03 7.28
N LEU A 15 8.86 13.73 7.16
CA LEU A 15 8.77 12.80 8.29
C LEU A 15 10.11 12.66 9.03
N ALA A 16 11.22 12.58 8.31
CA ALA A 16 12.56 12.53 8.90
C ALA A 16 12.89 13.82 9.66
N GLN A 17 12.37 14.97 9.24
CA GLN A 17 12.52 16.22 9.99
C GLN A 17 11.74 16.17 11.31
N VAL A 18 10.51 15.63 11.31
CA VAL A 18 9.70 15.48 12.54
C VAL A 18 10.39 14.56 13.55
N LEU A 19 10.99 13.45 13.08
CA LEU A 19 11.80 12.58 13.93
C LEU A 19 12.97 13.33 14.59
N ARG A 20 13.67 14.17 13.83
CA ARG A 20 14.84 14.92 14.33
C ARG A 20 14.46 16.03 15.30
N SER A 21 13.30 16.67 15.12
CA SER A 21 12.89 17.79 15.98
C SER A 21 12.52 17.36 17.40
N GLY A 22 12.31 16.07 17.65
CA GLY A 22 11.79 15.57 18.92
C GLY A 22 10.32 15.94 19.08
N SER A 23 9.44 14.95 19.03
CA SER A 23 7.99 15.14 19.19
C SER A 23 7.44 14.21 20.26
N PHE A 24 6.16 14.34 20.59
CA PHE A 24 5.47 13.44 21.51
C PHE A 24 5.50 12.00 21.00
N GLN A 25 5.45 11.03 21.92
CA GLN A 25 5.64 9.61 21.58
C GLN A 25 4.66 9.12 20.51
N ASP A 26 3.38 9.48 20.62
CA ASP A 26 2.36 9.10 19.63
C ASP A 26 2.65 9.69 18.23
N VAL A 27 3.26 10.88 18.17
CA VAL A 27 3.70 11.48 16.90
C VAL A 27 4.86 10.66 16.33
N ILE A 28 5.83 10.27 17.17
CA ILE A 28 6.95 9.44 16.73
C ILE A 28 6.45 8.08 16.22
N GLN A 29 5.52 7.42 16.92
CA GLN A 29 4.92 6.16 16.49
C GLN A 29 4.25 6.28 15.10
N ASN A 30 3.41 7.31 14.91
CA ASN A 30 2.79 7.57 13.61
C ASN A 30 3.84 7.83 12.52
N VAL A 31 4.87 8.62 12.82
CA VAL A 31 5.93 8.94 11.86
C VAL A 31 6.72 7.69 11.45
N LEU A 32 7.03 6.78 12.38
CA LEU A 32 7.69 5.52 12.06
C LEU A 32 6.83 4.65 11.12
N ILE A 33 5.51 4.60 11.36
CA ILE A 33 4.56 3.87 10.53
C ILE A 33 4.48 4.49 9.12
N GLU A 34 4.45 5.82 9.00
CA GLU A 34 4.44 6.50 7.70
C GLU A 34 5.76 6.33 6.93
N LEU A 35 6.91 6.32 7.61
CA LEU A 35 8.20 6.03 6.98
C LEU A 35 8.28 4.59 6.48
N MET A 36 7.73 3.64 7.23
CA MET A 36 7.56 2.25 6.77
C MET A 36 6.68 2.20 5.50
N HIS A 37 5.58 2.95 5.48
CA HIS A 37 4.69 2.99 4.32
C HIS A 37 5.35 3.63 3.10
N CYS A 38 6.09 4.73 3.27
CA CYS A 38 6.91 5.36 2.22
C CYS A 38 7.92 4.38 1.62
N ALA A 39 8.68 3.68 2.44
CA ALA A 39 9.67 2.71 1.96
C ALA A 39 9.02 1.60 1.13
N SER A 40 7.88 1.05 1.60
CA SER A 40 7.15 0.05 0.81
C SER A 40 6.60 0.60 -0.50
N TYR A 41 6.16 1.87 -0.54
CA TYR A 41 5.66 2.53 -1.74
C TYR A 41 6.77 2.62 -2.81
N ARG A 42 8.00 2.99 -2.39
CA ARG A 42 9.20 3.03 -3.23
C ARG A 42 9.77 1.64 -3.58
N ARG A 43 9.11 0.54 -3.14
CA ARG A 43 9.61 -0.85 -3.25
C ARG A 43 10.97 -1.08 -2.57
N ASP A 44 11.31 -0.24 -1.59
CA ASP A 44 12.51 -0.38 -0.77
C ASP A 44 12.24 -1.37 0.37
N ARG A 45 12.57 -2.64 0.13
CA ARG A 45 12.35 -3.72 1.10
C ARG A 45 13.23 -3.59 2.33
N VAL A 46 14.47 -3.12 2.19
CA VAL A 46 15.40 -2.96 3.32
C VAL A 46 14.95 -1.83 4.22
N GLY A 47 14.58 -0.67 3.64
CA GLY A 47 14.01 0.45 4.35
C GLY A 47 12.71 0.07 5.07
N PHE A 48 11.84 -0.70 4.40
CA PHE A 48 10.60 -1.19 4.99
C PHE A 48 10.84 -2.04 6.25
N GLU A 49 11.72 -3.05 6.17
CA GLU A 49 12.00 -3.91 7.34
C GLU A 49 12.64 -3.13 8.49
N ARG A 50 13.57 -2.23 8.17
CA ARG A 50 14.21 -1.36 9.18
C ARG A 50 13.19 -0.51 9.93
N TRP A 51 12.23 0.09 9.23
CA TRP A 51 11.19 0.89 9.87
C TRP A 51 10.17 0.01 10.61
N ARG A 52 9.82 -1.16 10.05
CA ARG A 52 8.94 -2.12 10.71
C ARG A 52 9.51 -2.59 12.05
N GLU A 53 10.79 -2.93 12.11
CA GLU A 53 11.46 -3.33 13.37
C GLU A 53 11.40 -2.23 14.43
N ARG A 54 11.55 -0.96 14.02
CA ARG A 54 11.38 0.18 14.94
C ARG A 54 9.93 0.33 15.41
N CYS A 55 8.94 0.14 14.55
CA CYS A 55 7.54 0.14 14.96
C CYS A 55 7.24 -1.00 15.96
N GLU A 56 7.78 -2.21 15.73
CA GLU A 56 7.60 -3.35 16.63
C GLU A 56 8.21 -3.10 18.01
N ALA A 57 9.34 -2.39 18.09
CA ALA A 57 9.95 -2.00 19.37
C ALA A 57 9.05 -1.08 20.21
N GLU A 58 8.27 -0.21 19.56
CA GLU A 58 7.38 0.76 20.22
C GLU A 58 5.94 0.24 20.42
N LYS A 59 5.66 -0.96 19.92
CA LYS A 59 4.29 -1.50 19.77
C LYS A 59 3.50 -1.62 21.06
N LEU A 60 4.17 -1.96 22.17
CA LEU A 60 3.52 -2.12 23.47
C LEU A 60 2.91 -0.80 23.99
N GLY A 61 3.42 0.34 23.54
CA GLY A 61 2.92 1.67 23.91
C GLY A 61 1.93 2.26 22.92
N MET A 62 1.54 1.56 21.86
CA MET A 62 0.66 2.11 20.83
C MET A 62 -0.81 2.06 21.29
N PRO A 63 -1.55 3.17 21.23
CA PRO A 63 -3.00 3.13 21.38
C PRO A 63 -3.64 2.35 20.21
N PRO A 64 -4.87 1.83 20.37
CA PRO A 64 -5.49 0.92 19.39
C PRO A 64 -5.52 1.47 17.96
N ASN A 65 -5.80 2.76 17.78
CA ASN A 65 -5.82 3.40 16.46
C ASN A 65 -4.45 3.39 15.76
N ILE A 66 -3.37 3.65 16.50
CA ILE A 66 -2.00 3.62 15.95
C ILE A 66 -1.59 2.17 15.66
N LEU A 67 -1.94 1.25 16.55
CA LEU A 67 -1.62 -0.16 16.37
C LEU A 67 -2.33 -0.76 15.13
N VAL A 68 -3.59 -0.40 14.91
CA VAL A 68 -4.34 -0.78 13.70
C VAL A 68 -3.68 -0.21 12.45
N ASP A 69 -3.29 1.07 12.45
CA ASP A 69 -2.61 1.70 11.32
C ASP A 69 -1.26 1.04 11.00
N PHE A 70 -0.50 0.67 12.03
CA PHE A 70 0.73 -0.12 11.88
C PHE A 70 0.46 -1.43 11.14
N TYR A 71 -0.47 -2.25 11.64
CA TYR A 71 -0.78 -3.55 11.03
C TYR A 71 -1.33 -3.40 9.61
N LEU A 72 -2.21 -2.42 9.38
CA LEU A 72 -2.74 -2.11 8.06
C LEU A 72 -1.63 -1.79 7.05
N LYS A 73 -0.75 -0.84 7.39
CA LYS A 73 0.34 -0.41 6.49
C LYS A 73 1.42 -1.47 6.35
N ALA A 74 1.70 -2.26 7.40
CA ALA A 74 2.58 -3.40 7.31
C ALA A 74 2.03 -4.47 6.34
N GLY A 75 0.72 -4.76 6.40
CA GLY A 75 0.04 -5.66 5.48
C GLY A 75 0.12 -5.18 4.03
N ILE A 76 -0.19 -3.91 3.77
CA ILE A 76 -0.03 -3.30 2.43
C ILE A 76 1.43 -3.41 1.95
N GLY A 77 2.40 -3.15 2.82
CA GLY A 77 3.82 -3.27 2.49
C GLY A 77 4.19 -4.70 2.10
N ARG A 78 3.76 -5.70 2.87
CA ARG A 78 3.96 -7.14 2.56
C ARG A 78 3.36 -7.52 1.20
N ALA A 79 2.15 -7.05 0.91
CA ALA A 79 1.48 -7.27 -0.37
C ALA A 79 2.28 -6.68 -1.54
N ARG A 80 2.83 -5.47 -1.37
CA ARG A 80 3.73 -4.85 -2.36
C ARG A 80 4.98 -5.67 -2.64
N PHE A 81 5.44 -6.49 -1.69
CA PHE A 81 6.55 -7.42 -1.89
C PHE A 81 6.10 -8.84 -2.27
N ARG A 82 4.84 -9.01 -2.72
CA ARG A 82 4.22 -10.28 -3.12
C ARG A 82 4.20 -11.33 -2.00
N GLN A 83 4.18 -10.89 -0.75
CA GLN A 83 4.07 -11.78 0.43
C GLN A 83 2.61 -11.80 0.89
N PHE A 84 1.73 -12.40 0.09
CA PHE A 84 0.28 -12.35 0.28
C PHE A 84 -0.18 -12.99 1.59
N ASP A 85 0.30 -14.20 1.92
CA ASP A 85 0.01 -14.85 3.21
C ASP A 85 0.35 -13.96 4.42
N ARG A 86 1.53 -13.32 4.36
CA ARG A 86 2.00 -12.43 5.43
C ARG A 86 1.22 -11.12 5.45
N ALA A 87 0.74 -10.66 4.29
CA ALA A 87 -0.11 -9.49 4.21
C ALA A 87 -1.49 -9.77 4.83
N GLU A 88 -2.12 -10.90 4.49
CA GLU A 88 -3.42 -11.29 5.05
C GLU A 88 -3.33 -11.43 6.58
N ALA A 89 -2.31 -12.10 7.09
CA ALA A 89 -2.10 -12.24 8.54
C ALA A 89 -1.97 -10.88 9.27
N MET A 90 -1.35 -9.88 8.64
CA MET A 90 -1.26 -8.53 9.21
C MET A 90 -2.61 -7.80 9.16
N LEU A 91 -3.36 -7.94 8.07
CA LEU A 91 -4.69 -7.33 7.93
C LEU A 91 -5.71 -7.97 8.89
N ASP A 92 -5.61 -9.28 9.15
CA ASP A 92 -6.40 -9.96 10.18
C ASP A 92 -6.10 -9.46 11.58
N ALA A 93 -4.82 -9.21 11.88
CA ALA A 93 -4.43 -8.61 13.14
C ALA A 93 -4.99 -7.18 13.29
N ALA A 94 -5.01 -6.39 12.21
CA ALA A 94 -5.63 -5.07 12.20
C ALA A 94 -7.13 -5.14 12.49
N LEU A 95 -7.88 -6.05 11.86
CA LEU A 95 -9.33 -6.23 12.09
C LEU A 95 -9.64 -6.61 13.54
N ARG A 96 -8.89 -7.57 14.09
CA ARG A 96 -9.07 -8.05 15.47
C ARG A 96 -8.93 -6.95 16.51
N ILE A 97 -8.20 -5.88 16.19
CA ILE A 97 -8.04 -4.72 17.07
C ILE A 97 -9.08 -3.65 16.75
N ALA A 98 -9.35 -3.39 15.47
CA ALA A 98 -10.26 -2.35 15.02
C ALA A 98 -11.72 -2.59 15.42
N GLU A 99 -12.19 -3.84 15.31
CA GLU A 99 -13.57 -4.23 15.62
C GLU A 99 -13.96 -3.95 17.08
N PRO A 100 -13.29 -4.53 18.10
CA PRO A 100 -13.65 -4.28 19.50
C PRO A 100 -13.38 -2.84 19.94
N ALA A 101 -12.46 -2.13 19.29
CA ALA A 101 -12.17 -0.71 19.56
C ALA A 101 -13.18 0.25 18.90
N GLY A 102 -14.16 -0.24 18.13
CA GLY A 102 -15.17 0.59 17.46
C GLY A 102 -14.59 1.46 16.34
N LEU A 103 -13.47 1.06 15.74
CA LEU A 103 -12.77 1.81 14.69
C LEU A 103 -13.31 1.47 13.29
N HIS A 104 -14.59 1.76 13.05
CA HIS A 104 -15.35 1.31 11.88
C HIS A 104 -14.74 1.75 10.55
N GLU A 105 -14.16 2.96 10.48
CA GLU A 105 -13.46 3.43 9.27
C GLU A 105 -12.31 2.50 8.90
N PHE A 106 -11.52 2.08 9.90
CA PHE A 106 -10.45 1.11 9.69
C PHE A 106 -10.99 -0.25 9.28
N VAL A 107 -12.06 -0.74 9.92
CA VAL A 107 -12.68 -2.04 9.57
C VAL A 107 -13.03 -2.06 8.08
N PHE A 108 -13.82 -1.10 7.60
CA PHE A 108 -14.23 -1.05 6.20
C PHE A 108 -13.04 -0.92 5.24
N ARG A 109 -12.04 -0.13 5.62
CA ARG A 109 -10.82 0.05 4.82
C ARG A 109 -10.02 -1.26 4.73
N ILE A 110 -9.85 -1.96 5.84
CA ILE A 110 -9.09 -3.22 5.89
C ILE A 110 -9.81 -4.30 5.09
N GLU A 111 -11.11 -4.47 5.25
CA GLU A 111 -11.90 -5.45 4.49
C GLU A 111 -11.79 -5.24 2.99
N ARG A 112 -11.93 -3.99 2.54
CA ARG A 112 -11.75 -3.63 1.12
C ARG A 112 -10.37 -4.02 0.60
N ILE A 113 -9.32 -3.74 1.37
CA ILE A 113 -7.94 -4.07 0.98
C ILE A 113 -7.72 -5.58 0.96
N LYS A 114 -8.26 -6.33 1.93
CA LYS A 114 -8.22 -7.80 1.94
C LYS A 114 -8.88 -8.41 0.71
N ALA A 115 -10.04 -7.88 0.29
CA ALA A 115 -10.71 -8.34 -0.92
C ALA A 115 -9.80 -8.14 -2.15
N GLY A 116 -9.25 -6.95 -2.33
CA GLY A 116 -8.32 -6.66 -3.44
C GLY A 116 -7.00 -7.45 -3.37
N LEU A 117 -6.56 -7.88 -2.19
CA LEU A 117 -5.38 -8.72 -2.01
C LEU A 117 -5.55 -10.09 -2.68
N ARG A 118 -6.71 -10.73 -2.48
CA ARG A 118 -7.06 -12.03 -3.07
C ARG A 118 -7.16 -11.96 -4.58
N GLU A 119 -7.68 -10.86 -5.10
CA GLU A 119 -7.71 -10.59 -6.54
C GLU A 119 -6.28 -10.48 -7.11
N CYS A 120 -5.40 -9.72 -6.45
CA CYS A 120 -4.00 -9.59 -6.88
C CYS A 120 -3.25 -10.92 -6.88
N GLU A 121 -3.46 -11.76 -5.87
CA GLU A 121 -2.88 -13.10 -5.79
C GLU A 121 -3.40 -14.00 -6.93
N THR A 122 -4.71 -13.99 -7.16
CA THR A 122 -5.33 -14.75 -8.26
C THR A 122 -4.79 -14.33 -9.62
N SER A 123 -4.67 -13.01 -9.88
CA SER A 123 -4.11 -12.49 -11.13
C SER A 123 -2.62 -12.77 -11.33
N LEU A 124 -1.87 -13.12 -10.28
CA LEU A 124 -0.46 -13.53 -10.39
C LEU A 124 -0.31 -15.04 -10.63
N CYS A 125 -1.25 -15.83 -10.12
CA CYS A 125 -1.31 -17.29 -10.33
C CYS A 125 -1.80 -17.64 -11.73
N VAL A 126 -2.73 -16.86 -12.28
CA VAL A 126 -3.12 -16.94 -13.69
C VAL A 126 -2.05 -16.18 -14.48
N GLY A 127 -1.18 -16.89 -15.20
CA GLY A 127 -0.08 -16.28 -15.96
C GLY A 127 -0.52 -15.19 -16.96
N PRO A 128 0.42 -14.49 -17.62
CA PRO A 128 0.15 -13.34 -18.50
C PRO A 128 -0.78 -13.63 -19.70
N GLU A 129 -1.20 -14.87 -19.92
CA GLU A 129 -2.14 -15.27 -20.97
C GLU A 129 -3.59 -14.86 -20.73
N ALA A 130 -3.95 -14.38 -19.53
CA ALA A 130 -5.34 -14.00 -19.19
C ALA A 130 -5.61 -12.49 -19.18
N VAL A 131 -4.66 -11.65 -19.58
CA VAL A 131 -5.00 -10.32 -20.09
C VAL A 131 -5.02 -10.45 -21.59
N ALA A 132 -6.07 -11.10 -22.11
CA ALA A 132 -6.49 -10.77 -23.47
C ALA A 132 -6.69 -9.25 -23.44
N GLU A 133 -5.78 -8.51 -24.08
CA GLU A 133 -6.07 -7.13 -24.45
C GLU A 133 -7.50 -7.16 -24.98
N PRO A 134 -8.43 -6.36 -24.43
CA PRO A 134 -9.71 -6.23 -25.08
C PRO A 134 -9.33 -5.78 -26.49
N ALA A 135 -9.48 -6.66 -27.47
CA ALA A 135 -9.28 -6.30 -28.85
C ALA A 135 -10.33 -5.21 -29.04
N VAL A 136 -9.91 -3.95 -28.93
CA VAL A 136 -10.75 -2.79 -29.18
C VAL A 136 -10.93 -2.83 -30.69
N GLN A 137 -11.81 -3.73 -31.14
CA GLN A 137 -12.36 -3.77 -32.47
C GLN A 137 -13.38 -2.64 -32.53
N ASN A 138 -12.89 -1.42 -32.38
CA ASN A 138 -13.66 -0.23 -32.67
C ASN A 138 -13.38 0.09 -34.13
N ASP A 139 -14.40 -0.08 -34.98
CA ASP A 139 -14.28 0.12 -36.42
C ASP A 139 -13.76 1.51 -36.77
N ALA A 140 -14.04 2.52 -35.94
CA ALA A 140 -13.50 3.87 -36.10
C ALA A 140 -11.96 3.91 -35.99
N VAL A 141 -11.36 3.09 -35.12
CA VAL A 141 -9.90 3.02 -34.96
C VAL A 141 -9.25 2.31 -36.15
N ARG A 142 -9.91 1.30 -36.72
CA ARG A 142 -9.46 0.64 -37.97
C ARG A 142 -9.53 1.59 -39.17
N GLU A 143 -10.60 2.36 -39.28
CA GLU A 143 -10.80 3.31 -40.38
C GLU A 143 -9.74 4.42 -40.36
N VAL A 144 -9.43 4.97 -39.18
CA VAL A 144 -8.38 5.98 -39.02
C VAL A 144 -7.01 5.40 -39.34
N SER A 145 -6.70 4.20 -38.85
CA SER A 145 -5.41 3.53 -39.12
C SER A 145 -5.23 3.21 -40.61
N ALA A 146 -6.29 2.75 -41.28
CA ALA A 146 -6.28 2.47 -42.72
C ALA A 146 -6.17 3.75 -43.57
N SER A 147 -6.74 4.86 -43.08
CA SER A 147 -6.64 6.16 -43.74
C SER A 147 -5.23 6.73 -43.60
N LEU A 148 -4.62 6.66 -42.42
CA LEU A 148 -3.25 7.12 -42.17
C LEU A 148 -2.21 6.35 -43.00
N ALA A 149 -2.36 5.01 -43.10
CA ALA A 149 -1.47 4.18 -43.91
C ALA A 149 -1.50 4.50 -45.42
N ARG A 150 -2.54 5.20 -45.91
CA ARG A 150 -2.64 5.65 -47.31
C ARG A 150 -1.94 6.98 -47.56
N PHE A 151 -1.63 7.75 -46.51
CA PHE A 151 -0.93 9.03 -46.60
C PHE A 151 0.60 8.92 -46.46
N GLU A 152 1.14 7.74 -46.13
CA GLU A 152 2.59 7.47 -46.04
C GLU A 152 3.22 6.98 -47.36
N ARG A 153 2.69 7.39 -48.53
CA ARG A 153 3.39 7.23 -49.83
C ARG A 153 3.76 8.57 -50.45
#